data_AF-A0A7D6CC47-F1
#
_entry.id   AF-A0A7D6CC47-F1
#
_cell.length_a   1.000
_cell.length_b   1.000
_cell.length_c   1.000
_cell.angle_alpha   90.00
_cell.angle_beta   90.00
_cell.angle_gamma   90.00
#
_symmetry.space_group_name_H-M   'P 1'
#
loop_
_entity.id
_entity.type
_entity.pdbx_description
1 polymer ?
#
loop_
_entity_poly.entity_id
_entity_poly.type
_entity_poly.pdbx_seq_one_letter_code
_entity_poly.pdbx_strand_id
1 'polypeptide(L)' 'MHAEIVTALDVHLAEMHRLRRRLTDARAVEPGERLEVVLEIAASAECLAHAVYANRPEPAVISTALR' A
#
# COMPACT_ATOMS: atom_id res chain seq x y z
N MET A 1 -2.26 6.92 14.33
CA MET A 1 -1.43 5.71 14.15
C MET A 1 -2.23 4.45 13.79
N HIS A 2 -2.95 3.75 14.70
CA HIS A 2 -3.62 2.48 14.33
C HIS A 2 -4.74 2.66 13.28
N ALA A 3 -5.58 3.68 13.45
CA ALA A 3 -6.66 3.97 12.50
C ALA A 3 -6.16 4.38 11.10
N GLU A 4 -5.01 5.06 11.03
CA GLU A 4 -4.40 5.48 9.75
C GLU A 4 -3.81 4.29 9.00
N ILE A 5 -3.13 3.38 9.72
CA ILE A 5 -2.61 2.13 9.14
C ILE A 5 -3.77 1.25 8.64
N VAL A 6 -4.84 1.12 9.44
CA VAL A 6 -6.04 0.37 9.04
C VAL A 6 -6.68 1.00 7.81
N THR A 7 -6.83 2.32 7.77
CA THR A 7 -7.36 3.04 6.60
C THR A 7 -6.50 2.80 5.35
N ALA A 8 -5.17 2.85 5.49
CA ALA A 8 -4.25 2.60 4.38
C ALA A 8 -4.34 1.15 3.86
N LEU A 9 -4.52 0.18 4.77
CA LEU A 9 -4.75 -1.22 4.41
C LEU A 9 -6.08 -1.40 3.67
N ASP A 10 -7.16 -0.78 4.15
CA ASP A 10 -8.47 -0.85 3.50
C ASP A 10 -8.43 -0.27 2.08
N VAL A 11 -7.73 0.85 1.89
CA VAL A 11 -7.50 1.44 0.56
C VAL A 11 -6.73 0.49 -0.35
N HIS A 12 -5.63 -0.10 0.13
CA HIS A 12 -4.85 -1.07 -0.64
C HIS A 12 -5.69 -2.30 -1.04
N LEU A 13 -6.47 -2.86 -0.10
CA LEU A 13 -7.33 -4.03 -0.37
C LEU A 13 -8.45 -3.70 -1.36
N ALA A 14 -9.09 -2.54 -1.24
CA ALA A 14 -10.10 -2.08 -2.17
C ALA A 14 -9.52 -1.99 -3.60
N GLU A 15 -8.29 -1.51 -3.72
CA GLU A 15 -7.58 -1.41 -4.99
C GLU A 15 -7.23 -2.78 -5.57
N MET A 16 -6.75 -3.72 -4.74
CA MET A 16 -6.50 -5.10 -5.18
C MET A 16 -7.78 -5.78 -5.69
N HIS A 17 -8.91 -5.54 -5.03
CA HIS A 17 -10.19 -6.03 -5.49
C HIS A 17 -10.65 -5.40 -6.80
N ARG A 18 -10.41 -4.09 -7.01
CA ARG A 18 -10.69 -3.40 -8.27
C ARG A 18 -9.88 -3.98 -9.42
N LEU A 19 -8.57 -4.15 -9.23
CA LEU A 19 -7.66 -4.70 -10.24
C LEU A 19 -7.98 -6.15 -10.57
N ARG A 20 -8.29 -6.97 -9.56
CA ARG A 20 -8.75 -8.35 -9.76
C ARG A 20 -10.04 -8.41 -10.59
N ARG A 21 -11.02 -7.54 -10.31
CA ARG A 21 -12.25 -7.46 -11.10
C ARG A 21 -11.95 -7.08 -12.54
N ARG A 22 -11.11 -6.06 -12.78
CA ARG A 22 -10.67 -5.69 -14.15
C ARG A 22 -10.12 -6.88 -14.93
N LEU A 23 -9.27 -7.69 -14.31
CA LEU A 23 -8.73 -8.91 -14.94
C LEU A 23 -9.78 -10.02 -15.14
N THR A 24 -10.76 -10.12 -14.25
CA THR A 24 -11.80 -11.16 -14.31
C THR A 24 -12.88 -10.83 -15.34
N ASP A 25 -13.23 -9.56 -15.46
CA ASP A 25 -14.26 -9.06 -16.37
C ASP A 25 -13.74 -8.95 -17.81
N ALA A 26 -12.42 -8.85 -17.98
CA ALA A 26 -11.78 -8.86 -19.29
C ALA A 26 -11.85 -10.26 -19.92
N ARG A 27 -12.61 -10.36 -21.03
CA ARG A 27 -12.74 -11.61 -21.81
C ARG A 27 -11.41 -12.09 -22.40
N ALA A 28 -10.49 -11.17 -22.65
CA ALA A 28 -9.09 -11.39 -23.00
C ALA A 28 -8.26 -10.24 -22.40
N VAL A 29 -7.05 -10.54 -21.92
CA VAL A 29 -6.14 -9.53 -21.36
C VAL A 29 -4.86 -9.51 -22.17
N GLU A 30 -4.61 -8.38 -22.82
CA GLU A 30 -3.39 -8.19 -23.61
C GLU A 30 -2.15 -8.17 -22.70
N PRO A 31 -0.95 -8.55 -23.19
CA PRO A 31 0.28 -8.46 -22.41
C PRO A 31 0.53 -7.07 -21.81
N GLY A 32 0.18 -6.00 -22.54
CA GLY A 32 0.30 -4.62 -22.06
C GLY A 32 -0.60 -4.33 -20.85
N GLU A 33 -1.85 -4.76 -20.89
CA GLU A 33 -2.80 -4.58 -19.79
C GLU A 33 -2.40 -5.38 -18.54
N ARG A 34 -1.81 -6.56 -18.73
CA ARG A 34 -1.22 -7.34 -17.62
C ARG A 34 -0.11 -6.56 -16.93
N LEU A 35 0.78 -5.94 -17.71
CA LEU A 35 1.88 -5.13 -17.18
C LEU A 35 1.33 -3.89 -16.45
N GLU A 36 0.34 -3.20 -17.02
CA GLU A 36 -0.33 -2.07 -16.35
C GLU A 36 -0.88 -2.47 -14.98
N VAL A 37 -1.60 -3.60 -14.89
CA VAL A 37 -2.14 -4.06 -13.61
C VAL A 37 -1.02 -4.36 -12.60
N VAL A 38 0.08 -4.97 -13.02
CA VAL A 38 1.23 -5.22 -12.14
C VAL A 38 1.86 -3.91 -11.63
N LEU A 39 1.98 -2.90 -12.50
CA LEU A 39 2.49 -1.59 -12.12
C LEU A 39 1.55 -0.86 -11.15
N GLU A 40 0.24 -0.94 -11.37
CA GLU A 40 -0.77 -0.39 -10.45
C GLU A 40 -0.72 -1.08 -9.08
N ILE A 41 -0.49 -2.40 -9.03
CA ILE A 41 -0.28 -3.14 -7.77
C ILE A 41 0.96 -2.65 -7.04
N ALA A 42 2.09 -2.54 -7.74
CA ALA A 42 3.35 -2.09 -7.15
C ALA A 42 3.23 -0.67 -6.57
N ALA A 43 2.61 0.25 -7.31
CA ALA A 43 2.38 1.61 -6.84
C ALA A 43 1.48 1.65 -5.60
N SER A 44 0.40 0.85 -5.57
CA SER A 44 -0.49 0.75 -4.40
C SER A 44 0.25 0.22 -3.16
N ALA A 45 1.09 -0.81 -3.34
CA ALA A 45 1.89 -1.37 -2.26
C ALA A 45 2.94 -0.37 -1.73
N GLU A 46 3.56 0.42 -2.60
CA GLU A 46 4.48 1.49 -2.21
C GLU A 46 3.78 2.56 -1.36
N CYS A 47 2.58 3.00 -1.75
CA CYS A 47 1.79 3.94 -0.95
C CYS A 47 1.46 3.39 0.45
N LEU A 48 1.08 2.11 0.54
CA LEU A 48 0.84 1.46 1.83
C LEU A 48 2.13 1.42 2.68
N ALA A 49 3.26 1.03 2.08
CA ALA A 49 4.54 1.00 2.78
C ALA A 49 4.90 2.38 3.33
N HIS A 50 4.75 3.44 2.53
CA HIS A 50 4.97 4.82 2.98
C HIS A 50 4.05 5.22 4.13
N ALA A 51 2.76 4.88 4.08
CA ALA A 51 1.82 5.18 5.16
C ALA A 51 2.21 4.49 6.48
N VAL A 52 2.68 3.24 6.41
CA VAL A 52 3.18 2.48 7.56
C VAL A 52 4.48 3.08 8.10
N TYR A 53 5.43 3.41 7.23
CA TYR A 53 6.72 4.01 7.64
C TYR A 53 6.55 5.40 8.25
N ALA A 54 5.70 6.25 7.67
CA ALA A 54 5.41 7.58 8.20
C ALA A 54 4.74 7.53 9.58
N ASN A 55 4.05 6.42 9.88
CA ASN A 55 3.42 6.16 11.17
C ASN A 55 4.29 5.31 12.11
N ARG A 56 5.59 5.18 11.83
CA ARG A 56 6.52 4.56 12.78
C ARG A 56 6.51 5.40 14.07
N PRO A 57 6.33 4.78 15.25
CA PRO A 57 6.59 5.48 16.50
C PRO A 57 8.06 5.94 16.47
N GLU A 58 8.30 7.25 16.63
CA GLU A 58 9.65 7.75 16.86
C GLU A 58 10.27 6.93 18.00
N PRO A 59 11.53 6.45 17.85
CA PRO A 59 12.22 5.93 19.01
C PRO A 59 12.24 7.07 20.03
N ALA A 60 11.64 6.84 21.20
CA ALA A 60 11.79 7.76 22.32
C ALA A 60 13.29 7.86 22.58
N VAL A 61 13.91 8.93 22.07
CA VAL A 61 15.28 9.30 22.43
C VAL A 61 15.17 9.65 23.90
N ILE A 62 15.40 8.67 24.76
CA ILE A 62 15.70 8.92 26.16
C ILE A 62 17.00 9.70 26.09
N SER A 63 16.89 11.01 26.14
CA SER A 63 18.01 11.91 26.36
C SER A 63 18.49 11.63 27.78
N THR A 64 19.28 10.57 27.94
CA THR A 64 20.17 10.44 29.09
C THR A 64 21.22 11.53 28.92
N ALA A 65 20.87 12.73 29.38
CA ALA A 65 21.83 13.72 29.81
C ALA A 65 22.65 13.08 30.95
N LEU A 66 23.74 12.41 30.57
CA LEU A 66 24.79 12.02 31.49
C LEU A 66 25.55 13.29 31.86
N ARG A 67 25.28 13.75 33.09
CA ARG A 67 26.12 14.68 33.85
C ARG A 67 27.44 14.00 34.21
#